data_AF-A0A378N9P0-F1
#
_entry.id   AF-A0A378N9P0-F1
#
_cell.length_a   1.000
_cell.length_b   1.000
_cell.length_c   1.000
_cell.angle_alpha   90.00
_cell.angle_beta   90.00
_cell.angle_gamma   90.00
#
_symmetry.space_group_name_H-M   'P 1'
#
loop_
_entity.id
_entity.type
_entity.pdbx_description
1 polymer ?
#
loop_
_entity_poly.entity_id
_entity_poly.type
_entity_poly.pdbx_seq_one_letter_code
_entity_poly.pdbx_strand_id
1 'polypeptide(L)'
;MANAIRRSRAGLSDPNKPIGSFLFLGPTGVGKTELSKTLANFLFDDPDAMVRIDMSEFMEKHSVSRLVGAPPGYVGYEEGGYLTESGSPPSIFGSVT
;
A
#
# COMPACT_ATOMS: atom_id res chain seq x y z
N MET A 1 1.18 -1.32 -16.02
CA MET A 1 1.55 -0.05 -15.35
C MET A 1 1.22 1.19 -16.16
N ALA A 2 1.87 1.41 -17.31
CA ALA A 2 1.71 2.64 -18.10
C ALA A 2 0.25 3.05 -18.38
N ASN A 3 -0.64 2.11 -18.72
CA ASN A 3 -2.05 2.41 -18.97
C ASN A 3 -2.83 2.86 -17.73
N ALA A 4 -2.55 2.28 -16.56
CA ALA A 4 -3.21 2.68 -15.30
C ALA A 4 -2.78 4.10 -14.90
N ILE A 5 -1.47 4.39 -15.01
CA ILE A 5 -0.89 5.70 -14.74
C ILE A 5 -1.47 6.76 -15.69
N ARG A 6 -1.53 6.45 -17.00
CA ARG A 6 -2.09 7.36 -18.02
C ARG A 6 -3.56 7.69 -17.77
N ARG A 7 -4.39 6.69 -17.42
CA ARG A 7 -5.81 6.92 -17.07
C ARG A 7 -5.97 7.79 -15.83
N SER A 8 -5.16 7.53 -14.80
CA SER A 8 -5.23 8.30 -13.57
C SER A 8 -4.80 9.76 -13.76
N ARG A 9 -3.72 10.00 -14.50
CA ARG A 9 -3.28 11.38 -14.80
C ARG A 9 -4.23 12.13 -15.74
N ALA A 10 -4.97 11.42 -16.59
CA ALA A 10 -5.97 12.01 -17.48
C ALA A 10 -7.32 12.30 -16.77
N GLY A 11 -7.45 11.99 -15.48
CA GLY A 11 -8.72 12.14 -14.75
C GLY A 11 -9.82 11.17 -15.20
N LEU A 12 -9.44 10.12 -15.96
CA LEU A 12 -10.37 9.10 -16.48
C LEU A 12 -10.51 7.90 -15.52
N SER A 13 -9.90 7.98 -14.34
CA SER A 13 -10.02 6.98 -13.29
C SER A 13 -11.20 7.29 -12.38
N ASP A 14 -11.91 6.25 -11.96
CA ASP A 14 -12.95 6.32 -10.94
C ASP A 14 -12.36 6.84 -9.62
N PRO A 15 -12.88 7.94 -9.03
CA PRO A 15 -12.39 8.48 -7.77
C PRO A 15 -12.47 7.51 -6.59
N ASN A 16 -13.37 6.53 -6.65
CA ASN A 16 -13.53 5.51 -5.60
C ASN A 16 -12.56 4.34 -5.76
N LYS A 17 -11.70 4.37 -6.78
CA LYS A 17 -10.72 3.31 -7.06
C LYS A 17 -9.30 3.82 -6.90
N PRO A 18 -8.37 2.94 -6.48
CA PRO A 18 -6.97 3.31 -6.41
C PRO A 18 -6.43 3.68 -7.80
N ILE A 19 -5.47 4.62 -7.81
CA ILE A 19 -4.74 5.11 -9.00
C ILE A 19 -4.18 3.97 -9.87
N GLY A 20 -3.78 2.87 -9.23
CA GLY A 20 -3.48 1.61 -9.88
C GLY A 20 -3.38 0.48 -8.86
N SER A 21 -3.84 -0.72 -9.26
CA SER A 21 -3.59 -1.95 -8.52
C SER A 21 -2.58 -2.78 -9.31
N PHE A 22 -1.48 -3.14 -8.66
CA PHE A 22 -0.38 -3.89 -9.25
C PHE A 22 -0.05 -5.09 -8.36
N LEU A 23 0.17 -6.24 -8.99
CA LEU A 23 0.68 -7.44 -8.32
C LEU A 23 2.01 -7.79 -8.97
N PHE A 24 3.09 -7.74 -8.18
CA PHE A 24 4.43 -8.11 -8.64
C PHE A 24 4.77 -9.52 -8.18
N LEU A 25 4.97 -10.43 -9.13
CA LEU A 25 5.33 -11.82 -8.86
C LEU A 25 6.73 -12.12 -9.41
N GLY A 26 7.50 -12.97 -8.72
CA GLY A 26 8.78 -13.48 -9.20
C GLY A 26 9.74 -13.88 -8.06
N PRO A 27 10.98 -14.28 -8.36
CA PRO A 27 12.01 -14.58 -7.36
C PRO A 27 12.43 -13.35 -6.54
N THR A 28 13.07 -13.56 -5.39
CA THR A 28 13.71 -12.48 -4.62
C THR A 28 14.85 -11.83 -5.42
N GLY A 29 15.13 -10.55 -5.17
CA GLY A 29 16.23 -9.84 -5.83
C GLY A 29 15.96 -9.31 -7.25
N VAL A 30 14.82 -9.62 -7.87
CA VAL A 30 14.49 -9.13 -9.24
C VAL A 30 14.01 -7.67 -9.31
N GLY A 31 14.10 -6.92 -8.22
CA GLY A 31 13.78 -5.48 -8.20
C GLY A 31 12.30 -5.11 -8.00
N LYS A 32 11.44 -6.02 -7.51
CA LYS A 32 10.02 -5.71 -7.21
C LYS A 32 9.87 -4.50 -6.29
N THR A 33 10.64 -4.47 -5.20
CA THR A 33 10.62 -3.37 -4.22
C THR A 33 11.17 -2.08 -4.83
N GLU A 34 12.24 -2.15 -5.61
CA GLU A 34 12.85 -1.02 -6.32
C GLU A 34 11.86 -0.34 -7.27
N LEU A 35 11.10 -1.16 -8.01
CA LEU A 35 10.09 -0.72 -8.95
C LEU A 35 8.96 0.02 -8.23
N SER A 36 8.51 -0.49 -7.08
CA SER A 36 7.49 0.19 -6.27
C SER A 36 7.98 1.55 -5.76
N LYS A 37 9.25 1.67 -5.34
CA LYS A 37 9.84 2.94 -4.84
C LYS A 37 9.91 3.98 -5.95
N THR A 38 10.41 3.55 -7.10
CA THR A 38 10.47 4.39 -8.29
C THR A 38 9.08 4.84 -8.74
N LEU A 39 8.08 3.96 -8.60
CA LEU A 39 6.69 4.28 -8.92
C LEU A 39 6.09 5.33 -7.96
N ALA A 40 6.37 5.23 -6.65
CA ALA A 40 5.91 6.20 -5.65
C ALA A 40 6.45 7.59 -5.96
N ASN A 41 7.77 7.68 -6.18
CA ASN A 41 8.41 8.92 -6.60
C ASN A 41 7.84 9.45 -7.93
N PHE A 42 7.60 8.58 -8.92
CA PHE A 42 7.03 9.02 -10.20
C PHE A 42 5.57 9.50 -10.10
N LEU A 43 4.76 8.92 -9.20
CA LEU A 43 3.35 9.25 -9.08
C LEU A 43 3.09 10.45 -8.16
N PHE A 44 3.85 10.57 -7.08
CA PHE A 44 3.60 11.53 -6.02
C PHE A 44 4.72 12.56 -5.82
N ASP A 45 5.81 12.47 -6.59
CA ASP A 45 7.01 13.30 -6.45
C ASP A 45 7.61 13.25 -5.03
N ASP A 46 7.31 12.16 -4.32
CA ASP A 46 7.68 11.94 -2.94
C ASP A 46 8.10 10.47 -2.77
N PRO A 47 9.38 10.19 -2.44
CA PRO A 47 9.85 8.84 -2.16
C PRO A 47 9.27 8.25 -0.86
N ASP A 48 8.84 9.09 0.08
CA ASP A 48 8.26 8.70 1.37
C ASP A 48 6.74 8.43 1.27
N ALA A 49 6.11 8.75 0.12
CA ALA A 49 4.73 8.38 -0.18
C ALA A 49 4.51 6.86 -0.38
N MET A 50 5.54 6.03 -0.18
CA MET A 50 5.39 4.58 -0.11
C MET A 50 5.08 4.13 1.32
N VAL A 51 3.90 3.54 1.50
CA VAL A 51 3.60 2.78 2.71
C VAL A 51 4.05 1.33 2.47
N ARG A 52 5.14 0.94 3.13
CA ARG A 52 5.68 -0.41 3.05
C ARG A 52 4.99 -1.29 4.09
N ILE A 53 4.48 -2.43 3.66
CA ILE A 53 3.88 -3.41 4.56
C ILE A 53 4.51 -4.77 4.31
N ASP A 54 5.11 -5.34 5.35
CA ASP A 54 5.66 -6.68 5.32
C ASP A 54 4.57 -7.70 5.69
N MET A 55 4.05 -8.41 4.69
CA MET A 55 2.99 -9.40 4.91
C MET A 55 3.45 -10.59 5.76
N SER A 56 4.76 -10.81 5.88
CA SER A 56 5.32 -11.87 6.73
C SER A 56 5.00 -11.63 8.20
N GLU A 57 4.83 -10.38 8.62
CA GLU A 57 4.47 -10.01 10.00
C GLU A 57 2.97 -10.26 10.31
N PHE A 58 2.15 -10.47 9.28
CA PHE A 58 0.69 -10.63 9.39
C PHE A 58 0.20 -12.06 9.10
N MET A 59 1.08 -13.06 9.11
CA MET A 59 0.72 -14.45 8.85
C MET A 59 -0.16 -15.07 9.95
N GLU A 60 -0.08 -14.58 11.19
CA GLU A 60 -0.92 -15.07 12.28
C GLU A 60 -2.28 -14.38 12.32
N LYS A 61 -3.33 -15.15 12.64
CA LYS A 61 -4.73 -14.70 12.62
C LYS A 61 -5.01 -13.48 13.53
N HIS A 62 -4.20 -13.31 14.58
CA HIS A 62 -4.29 -12.20 15.53
C HIS A 62 -3.42 -10.98 15.14
N SER A 63 -2.47 -11.16 14.21
CA SER A 63 -1.65 -10.05 13.72
C SER A 63 -2.41 -9.17 12.74
N VAL A 64 -3.36 -9.73 11.98
CA VAL A 64 -4.19 -9.00 11.00
C VAL A 64 -5.01 -7.87 11.65
N SER A 65 -5.44 -8.03 12.91
CA SER A 65 -6.13 -6.96 13.64
C SER A 65 -5.26 -5.73 13.86
N ARG A 66 -3.92 -5.83 13.90
CA ARG A 66 -3.04 -4.66 13.98
C ARG A 66 -2.93 -3.88 12.67
N LEU A 67 -3.18 -4.56 11.54
CA LEU A 67 -3.11 -3.95 10.21
C LEU A 67 -4.31 -3.03 9.93
N VAL A 68 -5.52 -3.47 10.32
CA VAL A 68 -6.79 -2.79 10.03
C VAL A 68 -7.31 -1.98 11.24
N GLY A 69 -6.94 -2.38 12.44
CA GLY A 69 -7.47 -1.87 13.71
C GLY A 69 -8.18 -3.00 14.46
N ALA A 70 -8.04 -3.03 15.80
CA ALA A 70 -8.71 -4.04 16.59
C ALA A 70 -10.24 -3.84 16.56
N PRO A 71 -11.07 -4.89 16.75
CA PRO A 71 -12.52 -4.71 16.91
C PRO A 71 -12.86 -3.95 18.20
N PRO A 72 -14.05 -3.30 18.30
CA PRO A 72 -14.52 -2.69 19.55
C PRO A 72 -14.46 -3.69 20.71
N GLY A 73 -13.76 -3.34 21.79
CA GLY A 73 -13.58 -4.20 22.97
C GLY A 73 -12.27 -5.00 23.03
N TYR A 74 -11.35 -4.82 22.07
CA TYR A 74 -9.98 -5.38 22.12
C TYR A 74 -8.93 -4.28 22.37
N VAL A 75 -7.77 -4.67 22.94
CA VAL A 75 -6.61 -3.77 23.12
C VAL A 75 -6.13 -3.29 21.74
N GLY A 76 -5.98 -1.97 21.56
CA GLY A 76 -5.65 -1.37 20.26
C GLY A 76 -6.88 -1.02 19.40
N TYR A 77 -8.05 -0.81 20.02
CA TYR A 77 -9.23 -0.25 19.33
C TYR A 77 -9.14 1.28 19.13
N GLU A 78 -8.49 1.99 20.06
CA GLU A 78 -8.27 3.44 19.95
C GLU A 78 -6.99 3.82 19.18
N GLU A 79 -6.02 2.91 19.10
CA GLU A 79 -4.90 3.00 18.15
C GLU A 79 -5.40 2.46 16.80
N GLY A 80 -5.40 3.27 15.75
CA GLY A 80 -5.89 2.82 14.45
C GLY A 80 -5.04 1.68 13.89
N GLY A 81 -5.55 0.98 12.88
CA GLY A 81 -4.72 0.04 12.13
C GLY A 81 -3.58 0.78 11.42
N TYR A 82 -2.45 0.10 11.21
CA TYR A 82 -1.31 0.63 10.45
C TYR A 82 -1.74 1.23 9.09
N LEU A 83 -2.71 0.60 8.41
CA LEU A 83 -3.29 1.09 7.16
C LEU A 83 -4.19 2.33 7.35
N THR A 84 -4.94 2.35 8.44
CA THR A 84 -5.94 3.39 8.74
C THR A 84 -5.25 4.68 9.18
N GLU A 85 -4.15 4.60 9.92
CA GLU A 85 -3.32 5.75 10.31
C GLU A 85 -2.44 6.26 9.15
N SER A 86 -1.93 5.35 8.31
CA SER A 86 -1.10 5.73 7.15
C SER A 86 -1.91 6.25 5.96
N GLY A 87 -3.25 6.14 5.99
CA GLY A 87 -4.15 6.38 4.85
C GLY A 87 -4.37 7.84 4.44
N SER A 88 -3.56 8.78 4.92
CA SER A 88 -3.64 10.20 4.56
C SER A 88 -2.27 10.66 4.05
N PRO A 89 -2.04 11.26 2.86
CA PRO A 89 -2.75 11.35 1.57
C PRO A 89 -2.11 10.33 0.56
N PRO A 90 -1.93 10.54 -0.78
CA PRO A 90 -1.91 9.43 -1.73
C PRO A 90 -0.65 8.56 -1.58
N SER A 91 -0.85 7.30 -1.23
CA SER A 91 0.23 6.39 -0.87
C SER A 91 0.19 5.11 -1.72
N ILE A 92 1.38 4.63 -2.11
CA ILE A 92 1.51 3.32 -2.75
C ILE A 92 1.73 2.27 -1.67
N PHE A 93 0.82 1.30 -1.60
CA PHE A 93 0.98 0.13 -0.76
C PHE A 93 1.82 -0.93 -1.48
N GLY A 94 3.01 -1.22 -0.92
CA GLY A 94 3.89 -2.27 -1.40
C GLY A 94 3.91 -3.44 -0.43
N SER A 95 3.48 -4.63 -0.89
CA SER A 95 3.76 -5.89 -0.20
C SER A 95 5.21 -6.28 -0.44
N VAL A 96 5.98 -6.45 0.63
CA VAL A 96 7.31 -7.06 0.54
C VAL A 96 7.22 -8.54 0.92
N THR A 97 7.82 -9.38 0.09
CA THR A 97 8.01 -10.82 0.29
C THR A 97 9.41 -11.16 -0.18
#